data_AF-A0A482W0I5-F1
#
_entry.id   AF-A0A482W0I5-F1
#
_cell.length_a   1.000
_cell.length_b   1.000
_cell.length_c   1.000
_cell.angle_alpha   90.00
_cell.angle_beta   90.00
_cell.angle_gamma   90.00
#
_symmetry.space_group_name_H-M   'P 1'
#
loop_
_entity.id
_entity.type
_entity.pdbx_description
1 polymer ?
#
loop_
_entity_poly.entity_id
_entity_poly.type
_entity_poly.pdbx_seq_one_letter_code
_entity_poly.pdbx_strand_id
1 'polypeptide(L)'
;TVLMMLTNVGINPVKIPDLEPKRGRASRSRAQRTTTKRLKYLRFNIINILNSLQHYLFGFVFNKDRIQFELDFEKSNDLKSLTAAHEGFIGAVHRATAQIRDEKRDHHGFGTVKALAEIMKLLKCVKMLKVMWNEREHATVENLDNCYRTYRMSFDVINSIVNPVYVFDY
;
A
#
# COMPACT_ATOMS: atom_id res chain seq x y z
N THR A 1 8.07 11.60 -12.74
CA THR A 1 9.17 10.91 -12.04
C THR A 1 8.70 9.86 -11.03
N VAL A 2 7.65 10.10 -10.23
CA VAL A 2 7.05 9.06 -9.34
C VAL A 2 6.21 8.04 -10.12
N LEU A 3 5.50 8.46 -11.17
CA LEU A 3 4.77 7.56 -12.07
C LEU A 3 5.70 6.57 -12.80
N MET A 4 6.94 6.99 -13.11
CA MET A 4 7.97 6.11 -13.67
C MET A 4 8.60 5.16 -12.64
N MET A 5 8.54 5.48 -11.35
CA MET A 5 8.96 4.53 -10.31
C MET A 5 7.90 3.46 -10.04
N LEU A 6 6.62 3.75 -10.33
CA LEU A 6 5.53 2.76 -10.23
C LEU A 6 5.38 1.90 -11.48
N THR A 7 5.85 2.35 -12.66
CA THR A 7 5.87 1.53 -13.88
C THR A 7 7.16 0.71 -14.05
N ASN A 8 8.31 1.18 -13.55
CA ASN A 8 9.56 0.38 -13.56
C ASN A 8 9.62 -0.67 -12.44
N VAL A 9 8.82 -0.52 -11.39
CA VAL A 9 8.44 -1.65 -10.55
C VAL A 9 7.30 -2.31 -11.31
N GLY A 10 7.60 -3.29 -12.16
CA GLY A 10 6.57 -4.09 -12.80
C GLY A 10 5.66 -4.70 -11.74
N ILE A 11 4.58 -3.99 -11.39
CA ILE A 11 3.39 -4.53 -10.73
C ILE A 11 2.67 -5.32 -11.82
N ASN A 12 3.36 -6.34 -12.34
CA ASN A 12 2.67 -7.52 -12.83
C ASN A 12 1.77 -7.96 -11.67
N PRO A 13 0.50 -8.29 -11.92
CA PRO A 13 -0.33 -8.91 -10.90
C PRO A 13 0.49 -10.05 -10.33
N VAL A 14 0.87 -9.92 -9.06
CA VAL A 14 1.78 -10.84 -8.37
C VAL A 14 1.27 -12.23 -8.70
N LYS A 15 1.99 -12.96 -9.57
CA LYS A 15 1.60 -14.32 -9.96
C LYS A 15 1.65 -15.15 -8.68
N ILE A 16 0.48 -15.30 -8.07
CA ILE A 16 0.22 -15.98 -6.80
C ILE A 16 0.79 -17.43 -6.76
N PRO A 17 0.98 -18.18 -7.88
CA PRO A 17 1.44 -19.57 -7.77
C PRO A 17 2.92 -19.77 -7.39
N ASP A 18 3.81 -18.80 -7.65
CA ASP A 18 5.28 -19.04 -7.53
C ASP A 18 5.85 -18.88 -6.11
N LEU A 19 4.98 -18.66 -5.12
CA LEU A 19 5.35 -18.51 -3.72
C LEU A 19 4.86 -19.68 -2.86
N GLU A 20 4.68 -20.88 -3.42
CA GLU A 20 4.55 -22.08 -2.59
C GLU A 20 5.92 -22.72 -2.33
N PRO A 21 6.24 -23.12 -1.08
CA PRO A 21 7.47 -23.86 -0.84
C PRO A 21 7.43 -25.17 -1.62
N LYS A 22 8.41 -25.39 -2.51
CA LYS A 22 8.62 -26.66 -3.22
C LYS A 22 8.50 -27.79 -2.21
N ARG A 23 7.58 -28.73 -2.45
CA ARG A 23 7.22 -29.82 -1.52
C ARG A 23 8.37 -30.80 -1.35
N GLY A 24 9.38 -30.43 -0.55
CA GLY A 24 10.37 -31.35 -0.03
C GLY A 24 9.71 -32.27 1.01
N ARG A 25 9.72 -33.57 0.75
CA ARG A 25 9.31 -34.63 1.68
C ARG A 25 10.26 -34.62 2.88
N ALA A 26 9.94 -33.88 3.93
CA ALA A 26 10.58 -34.00 5.22
C ALA A 26 9.54 -33.75 6.30
N SER A 27 9.46 -34.66 7.27
CA SER A 27 8.66 -34.55 8.49
C SER A 27 8.93 -33.20 9.15
N ARG A 28 8.03 -32.23 8.96
CA ARG A 28 8.18 -30.88 9.51
C ARG A 28 7.87 -30.94 11.00
N SER A 29 8.86 -30.61 11.84
CA SER A 29 8.68 -30.50 13.29
C SER A 29 7.52 -29.55 13.64
N ARG A 30 6.90 -29.73 14.81
CA ARG A 30 5.78 -28.88 15.28
C ARG A 30 6.12 -27.39 15.23
N ALA A 31 7.36 -27.04 15.59
CA ALA A 31 7.90 -25.68 15.50
C ALA A 31 7.95 -25.14 14.06
N GLN A 32 8.35 -25.95 13.07
CA GLN A 32 8.34 -25.54 11.66
C GLN A 32 6.91 -25.30 11.13
N ARG A 33 5.94 -26.10 11.58
CA ARG A 33 4.52 -25.90 11.23
C ARG A 33 3.98 -24.58 11.80
N THR A 34 4.32 -24.24 13.05
CA THR A 34 3.90 -22.98 13.67
C THR A 34 4.53 -21.76 12.98
N THR A 35 5.82 -21.80 12.66
CA THR A 35 6.52 -20.73 11.92
C THR A 35 5.89 -20.52 10.54
N THR A 36 5.64 -21.60 9.79
CA THR A 36 4.99 -21.51 8.48
C THR A 36 3.58 -20.91 8.56
N LYS A 37 2.80 -21.25 9.60
CA LYS A 37 1.45 -20.69 9.80
C LYS A 37 1.51 -19.18 10.07
N ARG A 38 2.44 -18.73 10.92
CA ARG A 38 2.65 -17.30 11.22
C ARG A 38 3.09 -16.52 9.98
N LEU A 39 3.99 -17.09 9.19
CA LEU A 39 4.46 -16.51 7.93
C LEU A 39 3.31 -16.32 6.92
N LYS A 40 2.45 -17.35 6.76
CA LYS A 40 1.24 -17.27 5.92
C LYS A 40 0.27 -16.19 6.40
N TYR A 41 0.02 -16.14 7.71
CA TYR A 41 -0.87 -15.16 8.32
C TYR A 41 -0.37 -13.72 8.08
N LEU A 42 0.91 -13.47 8.35
CA LEU A 42 1.51 -12.14 8.15
C LEU A 42 1.51 -11.74 6.66
N ARG A 43 1.80 -12.68 5.75
CA ARG A 43 1.68 -12.47 4.30
C ARG A 43 0.28 -12.04 3.91
N PHE A 44 -0.74 -12.78 4.36
CA PHE A 44 -2.14 -12.47 4.05
C PHE A 44 -2.51 -11.06 4.50
N ASN A 45 -2.19 -10.71 5.75
CA ASN A 45 -2.53 -9.41 6.32
C ASN A 45 -1.85 -8.23 5.62
N ILE A 46 -0.58 -8.37 5.26
CA ILE A 46 0.17 -7.34 4.53
C ILE A 46 -0.39 -7.16 3.12
N ILE A 47 -0.71 -8.25 2.42
CA ILE A 47 -1.36 -8.17 1.11
C ILE A 47 -2.70 -7.46 1.22
N ASN A 48 -3.50 -7.82 2.23
CA ASN A 48 -4.82 -7.23 2.41
C ASN A 48 -4.75 -5.71 2.56
N ILE A 49 -3.91 -5.20 3.48
CA ILE A 49 -3.81 -3.75 3.70
C ILE A 49 -3.21 -3.00 2.50
N LEU A 50 -2.26 -3.60 1.78
CA LEU A 50 -1.71 -3.01 0.56
C LEU A 50 -2.74 -2.96 -0.57
N ASN A 51 -3.56 -4.01 -0.72
CA ASN A 51 -4.67 -4.02 -1.67
C ASN A 51 -5.72 -2.97 -1.30
N SER A 52 -6.08 -2.85 -0.02
CA SER A 52 -7.02 -1.82 0.43
C SER A 52 -6.49 -0.41 0.13
N LEU A 53 -5.20 -0.16 0.35
CA LEU A 53 -4.55 1.10 -0.03
C LEU A 53 -4.59 1.34 -1.54
N GLN A 54 -4.31 0.31 -2.34
CA GLN A 54 -4.40 0.39 -3.80
C GLN A 54 -5.83 0.73 -4.25
N HIS A 55 -6.84 0.07 -3.66
CA HIS A 55 -8.24 0.35 -3.95
C HIS A 55 -8.65 1.77 -3.54
N TYR A 56 -8.16 2.28 -2.41
CA TYR A 56 -8.39 3.67 -2.03
C TYR A 56 -7.78 4.65 -3.04
N LEU A 57 -6.50 4.46 -3.39
CA LEU A 57 -5.81 5.33 -4.34
C LEU A 57 -6.47 5.31 -5.72
N PHE A 58 -6.64 4.14 -6.33
CA PHE A 58 -7.15 4.04 -7.70
C PHE A 58 -8.67 4.12 -7.78
N GLY A 59 -9.37 3.50 -6.83
CA GLY A 59 -10.82 3.41 -6.83
C GLY A 59 -11.50 4.68 -6.32
N PHE A 60 -10.92 5.36 -5.32
CA PHE A 60 -11.51 6.58 -4.78
C PHE A 60 -10.81 7.84 -5.30
N VAL A 61 -9.51 8.01 -5.03
CA VAL A 61 -8.79 9.25 -5.35
C VAL A 61 -8.76 9.50 -6.86
N PHE A 62 -8.20 8.56 -7.63
CA PHE A 62 -8.11 8.71 -9.09
C PHE A 62 -9.47 8.80 -9.75
N ASN A 63 -10.43 7.97 -9.35
CA ASN A 63 -11.73 7.96 -10.02
C ASN A 63 -12.53 9.25 -9.75
N LYS A 64 -12.44 9.81 -8.55
CA LYS A 64 -13.05 11.10 -8.22
C LYS A 64 -12.51 12.22 -9.11
N ASP A 65 -11.18 12.33 -9.20
CA ASP A 65 -10.54 13.37 -10.01
C ASP A 65 -10.75 13.14 -11.51
N ARG A 66 -10.86 11.88 -11.95
CA ARG A 66 -11.17 11.49 -13.33
C ARG A 66 -12.56 11.95 -13.74
N ILE A 67 -13.58 11.73 -12.91
CA ILE A 67 -14.95 12.17 -13.19
C ILE A 67 -15.00 13.70 -13.33
N GLN A 68 -14.30 14.42 -12.45
CA GLN A 68 -14.23 15.88 -12.55
C GLN A 68 -13.54 16.33 -13.85
N PHE A 69 -12.45 15.66 -14.23
CA PHE A 69 -11.78 15.92 -15.50
C PHE A 69 -12.70 15.68 -16.70
N GLU A 70 -13.48 14.59 -16.72
CA GLU A 70 -14.42 14.30 -17.81
C GLU A 70 -15.44 15.44 -17.98
N LEU A 71 -15.99 15.95 -16.88
CA LEU A 71 -16.92 17.08 -16.89
C LEU A 71 -16.28 18.38 -17.39
N ASP A 72 -15.02 18.64 -17.01
CA ASP A 72 -14.31 19.86 -17.42
C ASP A 72 -13.81 19.75 -18.88
N PHE A 73 -13.50 18.53 -19.33
CA PHE A 73 -13.17 18.22 -20.72
C PHE A 73 -14.37 18.45 -21.64
N GLU A 74 -15.56 17.96 -21.28
CA GLU A 74 -16.80 18.16 -22.07
C GLU A 74 -17.19 19.64 -22.22
N LYS A 75 -16.82 20.49 -21.26
CA LYS A 75 -17.08 21.94 -21.29
C LYS A 75 -16.03 22.74 -22.05
N SER A 76 -14.90 22.12 -22.42
CA SER A 76 -13.78 22.81 -23.05
C SER A 76 -14.05 23.04 -24.54
N ASN A 77 -14.03 24.29 -24.96
CA ASN A 77 -14.34 24.70 -26.34
C ASN A 77 -13.11 25.21 -27.12
N ASP A 78 -11.94 25.23 -26.49
CA ASP A 78 -10.68 25.63 -27.11
C ASP A 78 -9.48 24.87 -26.50
N LEU A 79 -8.32 24.97 -27.15
CA LEU A 79 -7.10 24.29 -26.70
C LEU A 79 -6.66 24.74 -25.30
N LYS A 80 -6.95 25.99 -24.93
CA LYS A 80 -6.54 26.58 -23.65
C LYS A 80 -7.35 26.00 -22.49
N SER A 81 -8.67 25.94 -22.63
CA SER A 81 -9.60 25.32 -21.68
C SER A 81 -9.34 23.83 -21.54
N LEU A 82 -9.06 23.14 -22.64
CA LEU A 82 -8.67 21.73 -22.62
C LEU A 82 -7.37 21.50 -21.83
N THR A 83 -6.35 22.33 -22.07
CA THR A 83 -5.06 22.24 -21.36
C THR A 83 -5.23 22.55 -19.87
N ALA A 84 -6.05 23.55 -19.52
CA ALA A 84 -6.37 23.89 -18.14
C ALA A 84 -7.09 22.74 -17.41
N ALA A 85 -8.04 22.06 -18.06
CA ALA A 85 -8.72 20.89 -17.49
C ALA A 85 -7.72 19.76 -17.18
N HIS A 86 -6.78 19.49 -18.10
CA HIS A 86 -5.76 18.47 -17.92
C HIS A 86 -4.74 18.82 -16.82
N GLU A 87 -4.27 20.07 -16.77
CA GLU A 87 -3.42 20.55 -15.68
C GLU A 87 -4.14 20.50 -14.33
N GLY A 88 -5.43 20.84 -14.30
CA GLY A 88 -6.29 20.73 -13.14
C GLY A 88 -6.37 19.29 -12.62
N PHE A 89 -6.59 18.33 -13.51
CA PHE A 89 -6.60 16.91 -13.18
C PHE A 89 -5.27 16.43 -12.59
N ILE A 90 -4.14 16.69 -13.27
CA ILE A 90 -2.81 16.31 -12.78
C ILE A 90 -2.54 16.94 -11.41
N GLY A 91 -2.86 18.22 -11.26
CA GLY A 91 -2.69 18.95 -10.01
C GLY A 91 -3.53 18.36 -8.87
N ALA A 92 -4.77 17.97 -9.14
CA ALA A 92 -5.67 17.35 -8.16
C ALA A 92 -5.14 15.99 -7.69
N VAL A 93 -4.82 15.09 -8.63
CA VAL A 93 -4.25 13.76 -8.33
C VAL A 93 -2.93 13.90 -7.56
N HIS A 94 -2.07 14.83 -7.98
CA HIS A 94 -0.80 15.07 -7.30
C HIS A 94 -1.03 15.56 -5.87
N ARG A 95 -1.95 16.50 -5.62
CA ARG A 95 -2.26 16.99 -4.26
C ARG A 95 -2.85 15.89 -3.39
N ALA A 96 -3.81 15.13 -3.88
CA ALA A 96 -4.41 14.04 -3.13
C ALA A 96 -3.39 12.95 -2.78
N THR A 97 -2.45 12.67 -3.69
CA THR A 97 -1.33 11.75 -3.42
C THR A 97 -0.27 12.38 -2.50
N ALA A 98 -0.05 13.69 -2.59
CA ALA A 98 0.90 14.43 -1.74
C ALA A 98 0.42 14.55 -0.29
N GLN A 99 -0.89 14.56 -0.06
CA GLN A 99 -1.45 14.42 1.29
C GLN A 99 -1.04 13.10 1.95
N ILE A 100 -0.65 12.07 1.18
CA ILE A 100 -0.09 10.82 1.71
C ILE A 100 1.44 10.93 1.92
N ARG A 101 2.09 11.95 1.32
CA ARG A 101 3.55 12.10 1.18
C ARG A 101 4.20 13.10 2.16
N ASP A 102 3.58 14.23 2.48
CA ASP A 102 4.34 15.35 3.05
C ASP A 102 4.74 15.13 4.53
N GLU A 103 6.05 15.20 4.78
CA GLU A 103 6.72 14.90 6.05
C GLU A 103 6.91 16.10 7.00
N LYS A 104 6.73 17.36 6.56
CA LYS A 104 6.95 18.52 7.43
C LYS A 104 6.15 19.74 6.98
N ARG A 105 5.13 20.12 7.76
CA ARG A 105 4.80 21.51 8.14
C ARG A 105 3.57 21.54 9.04
N ASP A 106 3.84 21.90 10.28
CA ASP A 106 3.06 22.71 11.21
C ASP A 106 1.58 22.37 11.47
N HIS A 107 1.39 21.96 12.72
CA HIS A 107 0.29 22.26 13.63
C HIS A 107 -1.15 22.12 13.09
N HIS A 108 -1.79 21.01 13.51
CA HIS A 108 -3.23 20.72 13.55
C HIS A 108 -3.83 19.70 12.55
N GLY A 109 -3.05 18.77 12.00
CA GLY A 109 -3.58 17.63 11.23
C GLY A 109 -2.80 16.33 11.44
N PHE A 110 -3.15 15.54 12.46
CA PHE A 110 -2.34 14.39 12.94
C PHE A 110 -2.38 13.11 12.07
N GLY A 111 -3.15 13.03 10.98
CA GLY A 111 -3.44 11.76 10.30
C GLY A 111 -2.62 11.41 9.04
N THR A 112 -2.21 12.42 8.25
CA THR A 112 -1.81 12.23 6.85
C THR A 112 -0.29 12.15 6.62
N VAL A 113 0.48 12.83 7.48
CA VAL A 113 1.97 12.99 7.42
C VAL A 113 2.76 11.69 7.67
N LYS A 114 2.14 10.68 8.30
CA LYS A 114 2.78 9.44 8.74
C LYS A 114 2.69 8.30 7.71
N ALA A 115 1.83 8.43 6.71
CA ALA A 115 1.38 7.33 5.86
C ALA A 115 2.50 6.72 5.00
N LEU A 116 3.27 7.55 4.28
CA LEU A 116 4.31 7.06 3.37
C LEU A 116 5.42 6.29 4.11
N ALA A 117 5.86 6.80 5.26
CA ALA A 117 6.85 6.13 6.09
C ALA A 117 6.37 4.74 6.53
N GLU A 118 5.09 4.61 6.89
CA GLU A 118 4.47 3.33 7.23
C GLU A 118 4.30 2.40 6.01
N ILE A 119 3.96 2.94 4.84
CA ILE A 119 3.94 2.16 3.59
C ILE A 119 5.34 1.60 3.29
N MET A 120 6.38 2.42 3.43
CA MET A 120 7.78 1.99 3.23
C MET A 120 8.19 0.91 4.23
N LYS A 121 7.74 0.98 5.49
CA LYS A 121 7.94 -0.08 6.49
C LYS A 121 7.23 -1.38 6.09
N LEU A 122 5.99 -1.32 5.61
CA LEU A 122 5.30 -2.50 5.08
C LEU A 122 6.04 -3.13 3.89
N LEU A 123 6.55 -2.31 2.95
CA LEU A 123 7.34 -2.81 1.83
C LEU A 123 8.64 -3.49 2.29
N LYS A 124 9.28 -2.99 3.36
CA LYS A 124 10.41 -3.68 4.01
C LYS A 124 9.97 -5.02 4.61
N CYS A 125 8.81 -5.10 5.25
CA CYS A 125 8.26 -6.37 5.72
C CYS A 125 7.98 -7.35 4.58
N VAL A 126 7.48 -6.89 3.42
CA VAL A 126 7.31 -7.75 2.23
C VAL A 126 8.65 -8.32 1.77
N LYS A 127 9.70 -7.48 1.71
CA LYS A 127 11.06 -7.94 1.36
C LYS A 127 11.57 -8.97 2.35
N MET A 128 11.42 -8.73 3.66
CA MET A 128 11.85 -9.67 4.70
C MET A 128 11.04 -10.97 4.65
N LEU A 129 9.73 -10.91 4.45
CA LEU A 129 8.88 -12.08 4.25
C LEU A 129 9.34 -12.92 3.06
N LYS A 130 9.71 -12.28 1.94
CA LYS A 130 10.25 -12.98 0.76
C LYS A 130 11.54 -13.72 1.10
N VAL A 131 12.46 -13.09 1.83
CA VAL A 131 13.71 -13.73 2.29
C VAL A 131 13.38 -14.93 3.18
N MET A 132 12.56 -14.75 4.22
CA MET A 132 12.14 -15.85 5.12
C MET A 132 11.40 -16.98 4.40
N TRP A 133 10.74 -16.68 3.27
CA TRP A 133 10.03 -17.67 2.47
C TRP A 133 10.98 -18.52 1.62
N ASN A 134 12.04 -17.91 1.10
CA ASN A 134 13.03 -18.56 0.26
C ASN A 134 14.10 -19.28 1.09
N GLU A 135 14.49 -18.68 2.22
CA GLU A 135 15.62 -19.09 3.04
C GLU A 135 15.13 -19.39 4.47
N ARG A 136 15.05 -20.68 4.80
CA ARG A 136 14.48 -21.13 6.09
C ARG A 136 15.26 -20.66 7.30
N GLU A 137 16.57 -20.44 7.16
CA GLU A 137 17.45 -19.97 8.22
C GLU A 137 17.05 -18.57 8.71
N HIS A 138 16.49 -17.75 7.82
CA HIS A 138 16.01 -16.42 8.15
C HIS A 138 14.60 -16.41 8.76
N ALA A 139 13.84 -17.50 8.67
CA ALA A 139 12.48 -17.62 9.22
C ALA A 139 12.49 -17.85 10.75
N THR A 140 13.28 -17.07 11.48
CA THR A 140 13.38 -17.12 12.94
C THR A 140 12.14 -16.50 13.60
N VAL A 141 11.90 -16.86 14.86
CA VAL A 141 10.81 -16.28 15.67
C VAL A 141 10.98 -14.78 15.81
N GLU A 142 12.22 -14.31 16.02
CA GLU A 142 12.56 -12.90 16.15
C GLU A 142 12.23 -12.10 14.88
N ASN A 143 12.62 -12.61 13.70
CA ASN A 143 12.33 -11.92 12.43
C ASN A 143 10.82 -11.84 12.15
N LEU A 144 10.08 -12.91 12.50
CA LEU A 144 8.62 -12.90 12.41
C LEU A 144 7.98 -11.90 13.39
N ASP A 145 8.47 -11.82 14.62
CA ASP A 145 7.96 -10.90 15.64
C ASP A 145 8.26 -9.44 15.26
N ASN A 146 9.45 -9.17 14.72
CA ASN A 146 9.83 -7.86 14.20
C ASN A 146 8.93 -7.43 13.03
N CYS A 147 8.68 -8.33 12.07
CA CYS A 147 7.77 -8.02 10.98
C CYS A 147 6.33 -7.83 11.45
N TYR A 148 5.88 -8.63 12.43
CA TYR A 148 4.53 -8.51 12.98
C TYR A 148 4.32 -7.19 13.72
N ARG A 149 5.31 -6.78 14.54
CA ARG A 149 5.29 -5.49 15.24
C ARG A 149 5.24 -4.32 14.26
N THR A 150 6.09 -4.37 13.24
CA THR A 150 6.13 -3.36 12.18
C THR A 150 4.80 -3.29 11.44
N TYR A 151 4.26 -4.44 11.02
CA TYR A 151 2.94 -4.52 10.40
C TYR A 151 1.86 -3.88 11.27
N ARG A 152 1.80 -4.22 12.57
CA ARG A 152 0.74 -3.71 13.46
C ARG A 152 0.80 -2.19 13.58
N MET A 153 2.00 -1.63 13.78
CA MET A 153 2.19 -0.18 13.87
C MET A 153 1.82 0.54 12.58
N SER A 154 2.17 -0.04 11.43
CA SER A 154 1.84 0.54 10.13
C SER A 154 0.36 0.37 9.76
N PHE A 155 -0.26 -0.71 10.21
CA PHE A 155 -1.68 -1.01 9.97
C PHE A 155 -2.57 0.07 10.54
N ASP A 156 -2.40 0.46 11.80
CA ASP A 156 -3.28 1.45 12.44
C ASP A 156 -3.28 2.80 11.69
N VAL A 157 -2.10 3.21 11.21
CA VAL A 157 -1.93 4.45 10.44
C VAL A 157 -2.59 4.34 9.08
N ILE A 158 -2.27 3.29 8.31
CA ILE A 158 -2.78 3.13 6.94
C ILE A 158 -4.29 2.87 6.95
N ASN A 159 -4.78 2.09 7.92
CA ASN A 159 -6.20 1.78 8.05
C ASN A 159 -7.03 3.03 8.32
N SER A 160 -6.52 4.01 9.07
CA SER A 160 -7.22 5.29 9.30
C SER A 160 -7.42 6.12 8.02
N ILE A 161 -6.57 5.91 7.00
CA ILE A 161 -6.63 6.61 5.71
C ILE A 161 -7.58 5.88 4.76
N VAL A 162 -7.49 4.55 4.73
CA VAL A 162 -8.24 3.71 3.82
C VAL A 162 -9.68 3.50 4.29
N ASN A 163 -9.88 3.38 5.60
CA ASN A 163 -11.16 3.18 6.26
C ASN A 163 -11.36 4.29 7.33
N PRO A 164 -11.61 5.54 6.93
CA PRO A 164 -11.87 6.61 7.88
C PRO A 164 -13.13 6.27 8.68
N VAL A 165 -13.00 6.16 10.00
CA VAL A 165 -14.16 6.04 10.89
C VAL A 165 -14.83 7.39 10.93
N TYR A 166 -15.95 7.53 10.22
CA TYR A 166 -16.82 8.69 10.38
C TYR A 166 -17.50 8.58 11.75
N VAL A 167 -17.00 9.31 12.73
CA VAL A 167 -17.74 9.57 13.97
C VAL A 167 -18.86 10.53 13.59
N PHE A 168 -20.08 10.00 13.47
CA PHE A 168 -21.27 10.83 13.36
C PHE A 168 -21.63 11.28 14.77
N ASP A 169 -21.39 12.56 15.07
CA ASP A 169 -21.98 13.20 16.24
C ASP A 169 -23.49 13.32 15.99
N TYR A 170 -24.26 12.46 16.66
CA TYR A 170 -25.72 12.51 16.72
C TYR A 170 -26.19 13.40 17.87
#